data_AF-A0A662C9A7-F1
#
_entry.id   AF-A0A662C9A7-F1
#
_cell.length_a   1.000
_cell.length_b   1.000
_cell.length_c   1.000
_cell.angle_alpha   90.00
_cell.angle_beta   90.00
_cell.angle_gamma   90.00
#
_symmetry.space_group_name_H-M   'P 1'
#
loop_
_entity.id
_entity.type
_entity.pdbx_description
1 polymer ?
#
loop_
_entity_poly.entity_id
_entity_poly.type
_entity_poly.pdbx_seq_one_letter_code
_entity_poly.pdbx_strand_id
1 'polypeptide(L)'
;SEDIAQSHQDFLANQQTLTRNLARLMQIQAGSILDKAFLTKDRKALYSKEQIQAFTRGDHRICFGNTFSGFGDRRIPRLPNGELQFIDRVVQVEAQAEQVLEGSTLTSEYDLPDQAWYKNGSLKSLPHVSILEMALQPCGFLSAYMGSIKGRESQDLYFRNLDGEGKLYLWPTSPGPTITNHVKLLSSSSLEDVIIQKYAFELSWGGQLFY
;
A
#
# COMPACT_ATOMS: atom_id res chain seq x y z
N SER A 1 -21.80 48.01 32.87
CA SER A 1 -20.54 47.23 32.88
C SER A 1 -20.80 45.74 33.02
N GLU A 2 -21.84 45.32 33.76
CA GLU A 2 -22.23 43.90 33.90
C GLU A 2 -22.75 43.26 32.60
N ASP A 3 -23.52 43.99 31.79
CA ASP A 3 -24.15 43.47 30.56
C ASP A 3 -23.13 43.07 29.48
N ILE A 4 -22.03 43.83 29.36
CA ILE A 4 -20.92 43.52 28.43
C ILE A 4 -20.13 42.28 28.91
N ALA A 5 -19.94 42.13 30.22
CA ALA A 5 -19.25 40.98 30.78
C ALA A 5 -20.07 39.70 30.59
N GLN A 6 -21.39 39.77 30.76
CA GLN A 6 -22.30 38.66 30.51
C GLN A 6 -22.33 38.28 29.02
N SER A 7 -22.48 39.26 28.14
CA SER A 7 -22.45 39.04 26.68
C SER A 7 -21.14 38.38 26.21
N HIS A 8 -19.99 38.77 26.79
CA HIS A 8 -18.70 38.16 26.49
C HIS A 8 -18.61 36.72 27.01
N GLN A 9 -19.15 36.42 28.20
CA GLN A 9 -19.20 35.05 28.73
C GLN A 9 -20.09 34.15 27.87
N ASP A 10 -21.25 34.66 27.42
CA ASP A 10 -22.16 33.92 26.55
C ASP A 10 -21.51 33.66 25.17
N PHE A 11 -20.77 34.62 24.64
CA PHE A 11 -19.98 34.44 23.42
C PHE A 11 -18.93 33.34 23.57
N LEU A 12 -18.18 33.33 24.67
CA LEU A 12 -17.17 32.29 24.93
C LEU A 12 -17.80 30.90 25.13
N ALA A 13 -18.93 30.82 25.84
CA ALA A 13 -19.68 29.58 26.02
C ALA A 13 -20.20 29.03 24.68
N ASN A 14 -20.67 29.90 23.79
CA ASN A 14 -21.10 29.54 22.44
C ASN A 14 -19.93 29.05 21.58
N GLN A 15 -18.77 29.72 21.62
CA GLN A 15 -17.56 29.29 20.90
C GLN A 15 -17.06 27.92 21.37
N GLN A 16 -17.05 27.66 22.69
CA GLN A 16 -16.69 26.35 23.23
C GLN A 16 -17.68 25.26 22.81
N THR A 17 -18.98 25.57 22.78
CA THR A 17 -20.02 24.64 22.37
C THR A 17 -19.90 24.29 20.88
N LEU A 18 -19.69 25.29 20.02
CA LEU A 18 -19.42 25.10 18.60
C LEU A 18 -18.18 24.23 18.36
N THR A 19 -17.10 24.49 19.10
CA THR A 19 -15.85 23.74 18.99
C THR A 19 -16.04 22.27 19.41
N ARG A 20 -16.75 22.01 20.51
CA ARG A 20 -17.08 20.63 20.94
C ARG A 20 -17.96 19.92 19.93
N ASN A 21 -18.95 20.60 19.37
CA ASN A 21 -19.85 20.02 18.36
C ASN A 21 -19.09 19.70 17.06
N LEU A 22 -18.19 20.58 16.62
CA LEU A 22 -17.30 20.32 15.48
C LEU A 22 -16.38 19.14 15.75
N ALA A 23 -15.74 19.07 16.91
CA ALA A 23 -14.91 17.93 17.30
C ALA A 23 -15.70 16.62 17.32
N ARG A 24 -16.95 16.64 17.81
CA ARG A 24 -17.85 15.47 17.81
C ARG A 24 -18.27 15.06 16.39
N LEU A 25 -18.57 16.02 15.52
CA LEU A 25 -18.87 15.75 14.10
C LEU A 25 -17.67 15.18 13.37
N MET A 26 -16.47 15.71 13.61
CA MET A 26 -15.22 15.15 13.09
C MET A 26 -14.96 13.75 13.63
N GLN A 27 -15.25 13.46 14.91
CA GLN A 27 -15.16 12.12 15.47
C GLN A 27 -16.22 11.15 14.93
N ILE A 28 -17.42 11.62 14.59
CA ILE A 28 -18.46 10.79 13.96
C ILE A 28 -18.11 10.53 12.49
N GLN A 29 -17.61 11.52 11.76
CA GLN A 29 -17.10 11.33 10.40
C GLN A 29 -15.88 10.43 10.40
N ALA A 30 -14.91 10.68 11.28
CA ALA A 30 -13.77 9.79 11.50
C ALA A 30 -14.26 8.41 11.93
N GLY A 31 -15.25 8.29 12.80
CA GLY A 31 -15.87 7.03 13.20
C GLY A 31 -16.49 6.29 12.00
N SER A 32 -17.19 6.96 11.09
CA SER A 32 -17.75 6.31 9.90
C SER A 32 -16.69 6.00 8.82
N ILE A 33 -15.61 6.77 8.77
CA ILE A 33 -14.45 6.54 7.89
C ILE A 33 -13.59 5.39 8.45
N LEU A 34 -13.41 5.34 9.77
CA LEU A 34 -12.75 4.28 10.52
C LEU A 34 -13.60 3.02 10.45
N ASP A 35 -14.92 3.06 10.61
CA ASP A 35 -15.81 1.89 10.41
C ASP A 35 -15.69 1.36 8.98
N LYS A 36 -15.58 2.25 7.98
CA LYS A 36 -15.28 1.84 6.58
C LYS A 36 -13.89 1.25 6.40
N ALA A 37 -12.92 1.64 7.21
CA ALA A 37 -11.55 1.17 7.12
C ALA A 37 -11.23 -0.02 8.04
N PHE A 38 -12.04 -0.25 9.07
CA PHE A 38 -12.03 -1.42 9.96
C PHE A 38 -12.87 -2.58 9.39
N LEU A 39 -13.63 -2.36 8.31
CA LEU A 39 -14.12 -3.41 7.41
C LEU A 39 -12.98 -3.85 6.46
N THR A 40 -12.42 -5.05 6.48
CA THR A 40 -12.71 -6.32 7.16
C THR A 40 -11.55 -7.26 6.83
N LYS A 41 -11.18 -8.16 7.74
CA LYS A 41 -10.40 -9.39 7.46
C LYS A 41 -11.01 -10.30 6.35
N ASP A 42 -12.20 -9.95 5.85
CA ASP A 42 -13.02 -10.66 4.88
C ASP A 42 -13.07 -10.02 3.47
N ARG A 43 -12.19 -9.06 3.13
CA ARG A 43 -12.11 -8.64 1.71
C ARG A 43 -11.64 -9.83 0.87
N LYS A 44 -12.48 -10.26 -0.07
CA LYS A 44 -12.14 -11.37 -0.98
C LYS A 44 -10.88 -10.98 -1.76
N ALA A 45 -9.81 -11.75 -1.57
CA ALA A 45 -8.58 -11.58 -2.33
C ALA A 45 -8.86 -11.79 -3.84
N LEU A 46 -8.43 -10.83 -4.65
CA LEU A 46 -8.33 -11.00 -6.10
C LEU A 46 -7.10 -11.84 -6.47
N TYR A 47 -6.01 -11.65 -5.72
CA TYR A 47 -4.85 -12.52 -5.73
C TYR A 47 -4.55 -12.98 -4.31
N SER A 48 -4.63 -14.29 -4.11
CA SER A 48 -4.42 -14.99 -2.83
C SER A 48 -2.95 -15.04 -2.42
N LYS A 49 -2.69 -15.39 -1.16
CA LYS A 49 -1.33 -15.55 -0.62
C LYS A 49 -0.51 -16.58 -1.38
N GLU A 50 -1.15 -17.66 -1.81
CA GLU A 50 -0.54 -18.71 -2.59
C GLU A 50 -0.10 -18.19 -3.97
N GLN A 51 -0.93 -17.35 -4.61
CA GLN A 51 -0.60 -16.71 -5.89
C GLN A 51 0.51 -15.67 -5.73
N ILE A 52 0.48 -14.84 -4.68
CA ILE A 52 1.54 -13.88 -4.39
C ILE A 52 2.87 -14.62 -4.16
N GLN A 53 2.86 -15.68 -3.38
CA GLN A 53 4.06 -16.49 -3.14
C GLN A 53 4.59 -17.17 -4.41
N ALA A 54 3.71 -17.61 -5.31
CA ALA A 54 4.14 -18.13 -6.60
C ALA A 54 4.83 -17.05 -7.44
N PHE A 55 4.23 -15.85 -7.50
CA PHE A 55 4.80 -14.69 -8.17
C PHE A 55 6.16 -14.30 -7.60
N THR A 56 6.32 -14.18 -6.28
CA THR A 56 7.60 -13.78 -5.65
C THR A 56 8.68 -14.85 -5.78
N ARG A 57 8.32 -16.12 -6.06
CA ARG A 57 9.25 -17.20 -6.44
C ARG A 57 9.59 -17.22 -7.93
N GLY A 58 8.92 -16.41 -8.75
CA GLY A 58 9.14 -16.33 -10.20
C GLY A 58 8.19 -17.18 -11.04
N ASP A 59 7.15 -17.80 -10.45
CA ASP A 59 6.10 -18.46 -11.23
C ASP A 59 4.90 -17.52 -11.46
N HIS A 60 5.09 -16.61 -12.40
CA HIS A 60 4.10 -15.58 -12.72
C HIS A 60 2.86 -16.17 -13.40
N ARG A 61 2.93 -17.39 -13.95
CA ARG A 61 1.81 -18.07 -14.61
C ARG A 61 0.75 -18.51 -13.61
N ILE A 62 1.17 -18.93 -12.42
CA ILE A 62 0.22 -19.26 -11.33
C ILE A 62 -0.53 -18.00 -10.86
N CYS A 63 0.13 -16.85 -10.88
CA CYS A 63 -0.48 -15.60 -10.47
C CYS A 63 -1.36 -15.00 -11.57
N PHE A 64 -0.82 -14.80 -12.77
CA PHE A 64 -1.45 -14.03 -13.85
C PHE A 64 -1.95 -14.88 -15.03
N GLY A 65 -1.84 -16.20 -14.96
CA GLY A 65 -2.24 -17.09 -16.04
C GLY A 65 -1.34 -16.98 -17.28
N ASN A 66 -1.97 -17.07 -18.45
CA ASN A 66 -1.27 -17.22 -19.74
C ASN A 66 -0.54 -15.96 -20.22
N THR A 67 -0.72 -14.80 -19.57
CA THR A 67 0.00 -13.55 -19.88
C THR A 67 1.51 -13.75 -19.90
N PHE A 68 2.04 -14.63 -19.04
CA PHE A 68 3.48 -14.89 -18.92
C PHE A 68 3.95 -16.14 -19.68
N SER A 69 3.10 -16.79 -20.49
CA SER A 69 3.47 -18.02 -21.21
C SER A 69 4.58 -17.80 -22.24
N GLY A 70 4.74 -16.59 -22.78
CA GLY A 70 5.79 -16.24 -23.75
C GLY A 70 7.22 -16.26 -23.18
N PHE A 71 7.38 -16.24 -21.84
CA PHE A 71 8.68 -16.23 -21.18
C PHE A 71 9.31 -17.62 -21.04
N GLY A 72 8.55 -18.71 -21.25
CA GLY A 72 9.05 -20.08 -21.11
C GLY A 72 9.69 -20.32 -19.73
N ASP A 73 10.90 -20.89 -19.72
CA ASP A 73 11.69 -21.14 -18.51
C ASP A 73 12.70 -20.01 -18.19
N ARG A 74 12.59 -18.86 -18.87
CA ARG A 74 13.49 -17.73 -18.64
C ARG A 74 13.26 -17.11 -17.27
N ARG A 75 14.33 -16.55 -16.71
CA ARG A 75 14.25 -15.72 -15.52
C ARG A 75 13.46 -14.44 -15.83
N ILE A 76 12.47 -14.17 -15.00
CA ILE A 76 11.70 -12.91 -15.00
C ILE A 76 11.95 -12.13 -13.72
N PRO A 77 11.86 -10.78 -13.75
CA PRO A 77 11.96 -9.97 -12.54
C PRO A 77 10.89 -10.41 -11.53
N ARG A 78 11.33 -10.72 -10.32
CA ARG A 78 10.46 -11.14 -9.21
C ARG A 78 10.69 -10.23 -8.00
N LEU A 79 9.67 -10.11 -7.16
CA LEU A 79 9.81 -9.45 -5.87
C LEU A 79 10.63 -10.29 -4.87
N PRO A 80 11.12 -9.68 -3.78
CA PRO A 80 11.60 -10.43 -2.63
C PRO A 80 10.55 -11.44 -2.12
N ASN A 81 11.01 -12.56 -1.57
CA ASN A 81 10.16 -13.68 -1.17
C ASN A 81 10.51 -14.23 0.22
N GLY A 82 9.75 -15.23 0.68
CA GLY A 82 9.96 -15.85 1.99
C GLY A 82 9.85 -14.82 3.12
N GLU A 83 10.85 -14.76 3.98
CA GLU A 83 10.93 -13.80 5.09
C GLU A 83 10.98 -12.33 4.64
N LEU A 84 11.31 -12.07 3.37
CA LEU A 84 11.33 -10.72 2.79
C LEU A 84 10.07 -10.40 1.98
N GLN A 85 9.05 -11.26 1.99
CA GLN A 85 7.77 -10.98 1.33
C GLN A 85 6.90 -10.08 2.23
N PHE A 86 6.54 -8.90 1.72
CA PHE A 86 5.71 -7.91 2.42
C PHE A 86 4.37 -7.65 1.73
N ILE A 87 3.89 -8.65 0.98
CA ILE A 87 2.56 -8.69 0.38
C ILE A 87 1.98 -10.08 0.68
N ASP A 88 0.77 -10.13 1.24
CA ASP A 88 0.03 -11.38 1.42
C ASP A 88 -1.09 -11.53 0.41
N ARG A 89 -1.72 -10.44 -0.01
CA ARG A 89 -2.84 -10.50 -0.96
C ARG A 89 -3.06 -9.18 -1.65
N VAL A 90 -3.71 -9.25 -2.81
CA VAL A 90 -4.25 -8.08 -3.52
C VAL A 90 -5.77 -8.15 -3.42
N VAL A 91 -6.38 -7.07 -2.96
CA VAL A 91 -7.82 -7.00 -2.69
C VAL A 91 -8.57 -6.11 -3.68
N GLN A 92 -7.87 -5.25 -4.41
CA GLN A 92 -8.44 -4.38 -5.42
C GLN A 92 -7.40 -4.04 -6.49
N VAL A 93 -7.84 -4.00 -7.75
CA VAL A 93 -7.04 -3.57 -8.89
C VAL A 93 -7.91 -2.70 -9.78
N GLU A 94 -7.50 -1.46 -9.98
CA GLU A 94 -8.09 -0.53 -10.95
C GLU A 94 -7.05 -0.30 -12.04
N ALA A 95 -6.82 -1.34 -12.82
CA ALA A 95 -5.84 -1.37 -13.89
C ALA A 95 -6.27 -2.41 -14.92
N GLN A 96 -5.84 -2.22 -16.16
CA GLN A 96 -6.08 -3.20 -17.22
C GLN A 96 -4.86 -4.15 -17.32
N ALA A 97 -5.12 -5.45 -17.29
CA ALA A 97 -4.07 -6.44 -17.47
C ALA A 97 -3.42 -6.27 -18.85
N GLU A 98 -2.09 -6.42 -18.90
CA GLU A 98 -1.29 -6.28 -20.13
C GLU A 98 -1.34 -4.90 -20.81
N GLN A 99 -1.85 -3.87 -20.13
CA GLN A 99 -1.82 -2.50 -20.61
C GLN A 99 -1.29 -1.58 -19.52
N VAL A 100 -0.15 -0.93 -19.82
CA VAL A 100 0.44 0.06 -18.93
C VAL A 100 -0.30 1.38 -19.10
N LEU A 101 -1.14 1.71 -18.13
CA LEU A 101 -1.94 2.93 -18.13
C LEU A 101 -1.58 3.79 -16.91
N GLU A 102 -1.14 5.02 -17.15
CA GLU A 102 -0.95 6.01 -16.08
C GLU A 102 -2.25 6.21 -15.31
N GLY A 103 -2.15 6.36 -14.00
CA GLY A 103 -3.31 6.43 -13.11
C GLY A 103 -3.82 5.08 -12.62
N SER A 104 -3.33 3.95 -13.15
CA SER A 104 -3.65 2.60 -12.65
C SER A 104 -3.35 2.47 -11.17
N THR A 105 -4.24 1.83 -10.41
CA THR A 105 -4.10 1.64 -8.97
C THR A 105 -4.25 0.19 -8.52
N LEU A 106 -3.68 -0.12 -7.37
CA LEU A 106 -3.79 -1.43 -6.72
C LEU A 106 -3.80 -1.26 -5.20
N THR A 107 -4.63 -2.06 -4.53
CA THR A 107 -4.65 -2.16 -3.07
C THR A 107 -4.24 -3.56 -2.65
N SER A 108 -3.22 -3.64 -1.79
CA SER A 108 -2.70 -4.88 -1.25
C SER A 108 -2.63 -4.85 0.27
N GLU A 109 -2.60 -6.04 0.86
CA GLU A 109 -2.55 -6.22 2.30
C GLU A 109 -1.41 -7.15 2.69
N TYR A 110 -0.83 -6.88 3.86
CA TYR A 110 0.16 -7.72 4.51
C TYR A 110 -0.23 -7.94 5.97
N ASP A 111 -0.41 -9.19 6.37
CA ASP A 111 -0.66 -9.51 7.78
C ASP A 111 0.67 -9.54 8.52
N LEU A 112 0.81 -8.67 9.52
CA LEU A 112 1.99 -8.58 10.35
C LEU A 112 2.07 -9.82 11.25
N PRO A 113 3.05 -10.72 11.06
CA PRO A 113 3.19 -11.89 11.93
C PRO A 113 3.50 -11.44 13.36
N ASP A 114 2.91 -12.09 14.36
CA ASP A 114 3.20 -11.81 15.77
C ASP A 114 4.70 -11.97 16.07
N GLN A 115 5.30 -13.03 15.50
CA GLN A 115 6.72 -13.36 15.64
C GLN A 115 7.44 -13.26 14.29
N ALA A 116 7.51 -12.04 13.75
CA ALA A 116 8.31 -11.79 12.55
C ALA A 116 9.80 -11.66 12.90
N TRP A 117 10.69 -12.13 12.03
CA TRP A 117 12.15 -12.04 12.25
C TRP A 117 12.63 -10.60 12.50
N TYR A 118 11.99 -9.61 11.86
CA TYR A 118 12.30 -8.19 11.99
C TYR A 118 11.69 -7.53 13.24
N LYS A 119 10.86 -8.26 14.00
CA LYS A 119 10.36 -7.85 15.32
C LYS A 119 11.21 -8.40 16.46
N ASN A 120 12.21 -9.24 16.18
CA ASN A 120 13.05 -9.86 17.20
C ASN A 120 14.08 -8.85 17.74
N GLY A 121 13.87 -8.35 18.96
CA GLY A 121 14.80 -7.46 19.67
C GLY A 121 14.09 -6.48 20.61
N SER A 122 14.84 -5.52 21.16
CA SER A 122 14.33 -4.44 22.03
C SER A 122 13.45 -3.41 21.29
N LEU A 123 13.29 -3.56 19.97
CA LEU A 123 12.56 -2.63 19.12
C LEU A 123 11.06 -2.88 19.29
N LYS A 124 10.39 -1.94 19.94
CA LYS A 124 8.92 -1.95 20.05
C LYS A 124 8.22 -1.62 18.74
N SER A 125 8.94 -1.20 17.70
CA SER A 125 8.38 -0.70 16.45
C SER A 125 8.92 -1.41 15.21
N LEU A 126 8.18 -1.34 14.10
CA LEU A 126 8.65 -1.90 12.83
C LEU A 126 9.93 -1.20 12.38
N PRO A 127 10.96 -1.94 11.94
CA PRO A 127 12.13 -1.36 11.30
C PRO A 127 11.74 -0.61 10.03
N HIS A 128 12.42 0.51 9.77
CA HIS A 128 12.12 1.36 8.61
C HIS A 128 12.26 0.61 7.28
N VAL A 129 13.21 -0.31 7.17
CA VAL A 129 13.38 -1.16 5.97
C VAL A 129 12.15 -2.03 5.68
N SER A 130 11.50 -2.57 6.72
CA SER A 130 10.27 -3.35 6.55
C SER A 130 9.11 -2.47 6.06
N ILE A 131 9.01 -1.24 6.59
CA ILE A 131 8.01 -0.25 6.15
C ILE A 131 8.23 0.13 4.68
N LEU A 132 9.49 0.36 4.29
CA LEU A 132 9.85 0.64 2.89
C LEU A 132 9.49 -0.52 1.96
N GLU A 133 9.76 -1.76 2.35
CA GLU A 133 9.41 -2.93 1.53
C GLU A 133 7.89 -3.12 1.41
N MET A 134 7.12 -2.87 2.48
CA MET A 134 5.65 -2.84 2.43
C MET A 134 5.11 -1.76 1.47
N ALA A 135 5.84 -0.64 1.32
CA ALA A 135 5.50 0.43 0.38
C ALA A 135 5.84 0.05 -1.08
N LEU A 136 7.01 -0.55 -1.30
CA LEU A 136 7.63 -0.65 -2.63
C LEU A 136 7.31 -1.95 -3.37
N GLN A 137 7.12 -3.06 -2.67
CA GLN A 137 6.80 -4.34 -3.33
C GLN A 137 5.53 -4.27 -4.18
N PRO A 138 4.41 -3.65 -3.71
CA PRO A 138 3.19 -3.53 -4.52
C PRO A 138 3.37 -2.80 -5.84
N CYS A 139 4.34 -1.88 -5.95
CA CYS A 139 4.70 -1.22 -7.22
C CYS A 139 5.14 -2.23 -8.29
N GLY A 140 5.99 -3.18 -7.91
CA GLY A 140 6.45 -4.22 -8.84
C GLY A 140 5.36 -5.24 -9.18
N PHE A 141 4.42 -5.51 -8.28
CA PHE A 141 3.25 -6.33 -8.60
C PHE A 141 2.35 -5.62 -9.62
N LEU A 142 2.02 -4.35 -9.42
CA LEU A 142 1.22 -3.56 -10.36
C LEU A 142 1.91 -3.48 -11.74
N SER A 143 3.23 -3.24 -11.76
CA SER A 143 4.04 -3.26 -12.99
C SER A 143 3.91 -4.59 -13.76
N ALA A 144 3.98 -5.72 -13.04
CA ALA A 144 3.85 -7.05 -13.63
C ALA A 144 2.42 -7.33 -14.13
N TYR A 145 1.40 -6.95 -13.35
CA TYR A 145 -0.01 -7.10 -13.72
C TYR A 145 -0.33 -6.35 -15.03
N MET A 146 0.18 -5.13 -15.18
CA MET A 146 0.03 -4.34 -16.42
C MET A 146 0.88 -4.87 -17.59
N GLY A 147 1.68 -5.91 -17.39
CA GLY A 147 2.51 -6.51 -18.43
C GLY A 147 3.65 -5.60 -18.89
N SER A 148 4.27 -4.82 -18.00
CA SER A 148 5.29 -3.82 -18.36
C SER A 148 6.50 -4.39 -19.13
N ILE A 149 6.77 -5.68 -18.97
CA ILE A 149 7.87 -6.38 -19.63
C ILE A 149 7.45 -7.13 -20.91
N LYS A 150 6.19 -7.03 -21.33
CA LYS A 150 5.67 -7.67 -22.54
C LYS A 150 6.39 -7.15 -23.78
N GLY A 151 6.70 -8.03 -24.72
CA GLY A 151 7.49 -7.72 -25.91
C GLY A 151 9.01 -7.67 -25.66
N ARG A 152 9.45 -8.04 -24.46
CA ARG A 152 10.86 -8.09 -24.04
C ARG A 152 11.23 -9.47 -23.50
N GLU A 153 10.56 -10.52 -23.99
CA GLU A 153 10.70 -11.90 -23.52
C GLU A 153 12.14 -12.42 -23.67
N SER A 154 12.92 -11.86 -24.60
CA SER A 154 14.33 -12.22 -24.82
C SER A 154 15.34 -11.43 -23.97
N GLN A 155 14.90 -10.45 -23.17
CA GLN A 155 15.76 -9.57 -22.37
C GLN A 155 15.78 -9.98 -20.90
N ASP A 156 16.95 -9.84 -20.27
CA ASP A 156 17.10 -10.05 -18.83
C ASP A 156 16.95 -8.71 -18.10
N LEU A 157 15.72 -8.42 -17.64
CA LEU A 157 15.41 -7.20 -16.92
C LEU A 157 15.64 -7.34 -15.41
N TYR A 158 15.91 -6.21 -14.75
CA TYR A 158 16.10 -6.13 -13.31
C TYR A 158 15.25 -5.00 -12.75
N PHE A 159 14.46 -5.30 -11.71
CA PHE A 159 13.71 -4.28 -10.98
C PHE A 159 14.61 -3.64 -9.93
N ARG A 160 14.75 -2.31 -9.96
CA ARG A 160 15.51 -1.53 -8.97
C ARG A 160 14.81 -0.20 -8.72
N ASN A 161 14.87 0.27 -7.48
CA ASN A 161 14.47 1.62 -7.15
C ASN A 161 15.56 2.58 -7.65
N LEU A 162 15.15 3.70 -8.25
CA LEU A 162 16.06 4.74 -8.75
C LEU A 162 16.15 5.88 -7.73
N ASP A 163 15.01 6.47 -7.43
CA ASP A 163 14.84 7.58 -6.50
C ASP A 163 13.46 7.51 -5.83
N GLY A 164 13.21 8.42 -4.90
CA GLY A 164 11.94 8.54 -4.21
C GLY A 164 12.01 9.47 -3.02
N GLU A 165 10.86 10.01 -2.64
CA GLU A 165 10.64 10.72 -1.40
C GLU A 165 9.48 10.04 -0.67
N GLY A 166 9.58 9.90 0.65
CA GLY A 166 8.51 9.36 1.47
C GLY A 166 8.44 10.09 2.81
N LYS A 167 7.23 10.28 3.32
CA LYS A 167 6.99 10.97 4.58
C LYS A 167 6.31 10.04 5.56
N LEU A 168 7.07 9.54 6.54
CA LEU A 168 6.50 8.78 7.63
C LEU A 168 5.81 9.73 8.62
N TYR A 169 4.48 9.75 8.59
CA TYR A 169 3.66 10.60 9.47
C TYR A 169 3.61 10.07 10.89
N LEU A 170 3.56 8.74 11.03
CA LEU A 170 3.42 8.05 12.29
C LEU A 170 4.28 6.78 12.28
N TRP A 171 5.06 6.60 13.33
CA TRP A 171 5.84 5.37 13.47
C TRP A 171 4.95 4.23 14.00
N PRO A 172 4.84 3.09 13.30
CA PRO A 172 4.05 1.94 13.76
C PRO A 172 4.77 1.25 14.94
N THR A 173 4.43 1.66 16.17
CA THR A 173 4.88 1.04 17.43
C THR A 173 3.95 -0.09 17.88
N SER A 174 2.67 -0.05 17.50
CA SER A 174 1.73 -1.15 17.66
C SER A 174 0.74 -1.10 16.50
N PRO A 175 1.23 -1.35 15.27
CA PRO A 175 0.33 -1.40 14.13
C PRO A 175 -0.71 -2.51 14.35
N GLY A 176 -1.91 -2.30 13.82
CA GLY A 176 -2.93 -3.35 13.75
C GLY A 176 -2.41 -4.59 13.02
N PRO A 177 -3.18 -5.70 13.02
CA PRO A 177 -2.70 -6.98 12.48
C PRO A 177 -2.40 -6.94 10.98
N THR A 178 -2.95 -5.97 10.25
CA THR A 178 -2.83 -5.89 8.79
C THR A 178 -2.42 -4.48 8.37
N ILE A 179 -1.37 -4.39 7.56
CA ILE A 179 -0.98 -3.18 6.84
C ILE A 179 -1.65 -3.22 5.47
N THR A 180 -2.29 -2.12 5.09
CA THR A 180 -2.85 -1.90 3.76
C THR A 180 -1.95 -0.94 2.98
N ASN A 181 -1.56 -1.33 1.78
CA ASN A 181 -0.88 -0.48 0.81
C ASN A 181 -1.86 -0.11 -0.30
N HIS A 182 -1.89 1.17 -0.66
CA HIS A 182 -2.49 1.65 -1.90
C HIS A 182 -1.39 2.23 -2.78
N VAL A 183 -1.24 1.73 -4.00
CA VAL A 183 -0.24 2.17 -4.97
C VAL A 183 -0.90 2.70 -6.23
N LYS A 184 -0.31 3.73 -6.83
CA LYS A 184 -0.72 4.34 -8.09
C LYS A 184 0.46 4.53 -9.03
N LEU A 185 0.33 4.09 -10.28
CA LEU A 185 1.28 4.45 -11.34
C LEU A 185 1.05 5.92 -11.71
N LEU A 186 2.08 6.75 -11.56
CA LEU A 186 2.05 8.17 -11.94
C LEU A 186 2.51 8.38 -13.38
N SER A 187 3.56 7.68 -13.80
CA SER A 187 4.04 7.75 -15.17
C SER A 187 4.83 6.50 -15.56
N SER A 188 4.87 6.20 -16.86
CA SER A 188 5.67 5.11 -17.40
C SER A 188 6.33 5.53 -18.70
N SER A 189 7.65 5.38 -18.79
CA SER A 189 8.41 5.56 -20.02
C SER A 189 9.29 4.34 -20.29
N SER A 190 9.56 4.09 -21.57
CA SER A 190 10.37 2.95 -21.98
C SER A 190 11.32 3.34 -23.11
N LEU A 191 12.59 2.98 -22.98
CA LEU A 191 13.63 3.14 -24.00
C LEU A 191 14.39 1.82 -24.13
N GLU A 192 14.33 1.17 -25.29
CA GLU A 192 14.99 -0.10 -25.66
C GLU A 192 15.12 -1.18 -24.57
N ASP A 193 16.02 -1.02 -23.60
CA ASP A 193 16.30 -1.99 -22.52
C ASP A 193 15.94 -1.49 -21.11
N VAL A 194 15.39 -0.27 -21.01
CA VAL A 194 15.06 0.40 -19.75
C VAL A 194 13.57 0.76 -19.72
N ILE A 195 12.92 0.45 -18.60
CA ILE A 195 11.57 0.89 -18.27
C ILE A 195 11.67 1.72 -17.00
N ILE A 196 11.17 2.95 -17.03
CA ILE A 196 11.11 3.83 -15.87
C ILE A 196 9.65 4.04 -15.52
N GLN A 197 9.28 3.66 -14.30
CA GLN A 197 7.94 3.83 -13.78
C GLN A 197 7.98 4.60 -12.47
N LYS A 198 7.18 5.67 -12.39
CA LYS A 198 7.03 6.47 -11.18
C LYS A 198 5.75 6.07 -10.48
N TYR A 199 5.82 5.84 -9.18
CA TYR A 199 4.69 5.45 -8.36
C TYR A 199 4.45 6.43 -7.22
N ALA A 200 3.20 6.55 -6.79
CA ALA A 200 2.83 7.03 -5.46
C ALA A 200 2.31 5.85 -4.64
N PHE A 201 2.52 5.90 -3.33
CA PHE A 201 1.97 4.91 -2.41
C PHE A 201 1.44 5.59 -1.14
N GLU A 202 0.56 4.87 -0.44
CA GLU A 202 0.11 5.18 0.90
C GLU A 202 0.07 3.88 1.71
N LEU A 203 0.56 3.91 2.96
CA LEU A 203 0.37 2.82 3.91
C LEU A 203 -0.55 3.23 5.05
N SER A 204 -1.47 2.33 5.39
CA SER A 204 -2.38 2.49 6.51
C SER A 204 -2.52 1.21 7.34
N TRP A 205 -2.91 1.35 8.61
CA TRP A 205 -3.44 0.23 9.40
C TRP A 205 -4.76 0.67 10.03
N GLY A 206 -5.81 -0.17 9.98
CA GLY A 206 -7.13 0.21 10.49
C GLY A 206 -7.67 1.55 9.91
N GLY A 207 -7.28 1.89 8.68
CA GLY A 207 -7.62 3.17 8.03
C GLY A 207 -6.78 4.38 8.40
N GLN A 208 -5.88 4.25 9.38
CA GLN A 208 -5.00 5.34 9.77
C GLN A 208 -3.78 5.37 8.85
N LEU A 209 -3.71 6.39 8.00
CA LEU A 209 -2.54 6.69 7.16
C LEU A 209 -1.31 6.94 8.06
N PHE A 210 -0.19 6.28 7.75
CA PHE A 210 1.05 6.46 8.49
C PHE A 210 2.29 6.67 7.62
N TYR A 211 2.28 6.25 6.35
CA TYR A 211 3.37 6.46 5.40
C TYR A 211 2.88 6.86 4.02
#